data_AF-A0A847QPA4-F1
#
_entry.id   AF-A0A847QPA4-F1
#
_cell.length_a   1.000
_cell.length_b   1.000
_cell.length_c   1.000
_cell.angle_alpha   90.00
_cell.angle_beta   90.00
_cell.angle_gamma   90.00
#
_symmetry.space_group_name_H-M   'P 1'
#
loop_
_entity.id
_entity.type
_entity.pdbx_description
1 polymer ?
#
loop_
_entity_poly.entity_id
_entity_poly.type
_entity_poly.pdbx_seq_one_letter_code
_entity_poly.pdbx_strand_id
1 'polypeptide(L)'
;MGNGMLSQEEIDALLSGSLDDDSPLEEDSTQDSTPEEEIISVLEKDAIGELANISMGTAATTLSQLVGKRVEITTPKVDLATVRQIVDEYPVPYLLVDVRYKRGIKGSNMLVLSREDGS
;
A
#
# COMPACT_ATOMS: atom_id res chain seq x y z
N MET A 1 -55.78 -25.02 10.76
CA MET A 1 -54.81 -25.14 9.66
C MET A 1 -55.55 -24.88 8.37
N GLY A 2 -55.51 -23.63 7.90
CA GLY A 2 -56.03 -23.21 6.60
C GLY A 2 -54.87 -22.56 5.87
N ASN A 3 -54.46 -23.17 4.75
CA ASN A 3 -53.36 -22.71 3.91
C ASN A 3 -53.74 -21.37 3.28
N GLY A 4 -53.08 -20.29 3.72
CA GLY A 4 -53.10 -19.02 3.01
C GLY A 4 -52.20 -19.13 1.79
N MET A 5 -52.72 -19.70 0.69
CA MET A 5 -52.13 -19.49 -0.62
C MET A 5 -52.17 -17.98 -0.90
N LEU A 6 -50.99 -17.40 -1.12
CA LEU A 6 -50.84 -16.01 -1.54
C LEU A 6 -51.63 -15.79 -2.84
N SER A 7 -52.22 -14.61 -3.01
CA SER A 7 -52.93 -14.31 -4.26
C SER A 7 -51.92 -14.18 -5.41
N GLN A 8 -52.37 -14.39 -6.64
CA GLN A 8 -51.50 -14.27 -7.81
C GLN A 8 -50.96 -12.83 -7.96
N GLU A 9 -51.66 -11.81 -7.44
CA GLU A 9 -51.16 -10.43 -7.38
C GLU A 9 -49.98 -10.27 -6.40
N GLU A 10 -49.98 -10.98 -5.27
CA GLU A 10 -48.86 -10.96 -4.31
C GLU A 10 -47.63 -11.71 -4.86
N ILE A 11 -47.86 -12.79 -5.62
CA ILE A 11 -46.81 -13.54 -6.31
C ILE A 11 -46.15 -12.65 -7.39
N ASP A 12 -46.94 -11.91 -8.16
CA ASP A 12 -46.43 -11.03 -9.22
C ASP A 12 -45.67 -9.82 -8.65
N ALA A 13 -46.07 -9.30 -7.48
CA ALA A 13 -45.32 -8.25 -6.77
C ALA A 13 -43.97 -8.74 -6.24
N LEU A 14 -43.88 -10.01 -5.84
CA LEU A 14 -42.62 -10.64 -5.39
C LEU A 14 -41.71 -11.01 -6.57
N LEU A 15 -42.28 -11.37 -7.73
CA LEU A 15 -41.52 -11.76 -8.92
C LEU A 15 -41.05 -10.55 -9.74
N SER A 16 -41.82 -9.46 -9.79
CA SER A 16 -41.44 -8.23 -10.51
C SER A 16 -40.36 -7.39 -9.80
N GLY A 17 -40.05 -7.67 -8.54
CA GLY A 17 -38.89 -7.10 -7.85
C GLY A 17 -37.55 -7.77 -8.20
N SER A 18 -37.58 -8.84 -8.99
CA SER A 18 -36.40 -9.56 -9.46
C SER A 18 -36.67 -10.05 -10.87
N LEU A 19 -36.40 -9.21 -11.87
CA LEU A 19 -35.67 -9.52 -13.12
C LEU A 19 -35.86 -8.37 -14.13
N ASP A 20 -34.72 -7.85 -14.59
CA ASP A 20 -34.47 -7.10 -15.83
C ASP A 20 -34.98 -5.65 -15.93
N ASP A 21 -34.09 -4.70 -15.59
CA ASP A 21 -34.08 -3.36 -16.23
C ASP A 21 -32.69 -3.10 -16.84
N ASP A 22 -32.57 -3.47 -18.11
CA ASP A 22 -31.54 -3.11 -19.05
C ASP A 22 -31.91 -1.77 -19.72
N SER A 23 -31.41 -0.66 -19.17
CA SER A 23 -31.29 0.66 -19.83
C SER A 23 -30.22 1.52 -19.15
N PRO A 24 -29.41 2.31 -19.89
CA PRO A 24 -28.16 2.87 -19.38
C PRO A 24 -28.40 4.18 -18.61
N LEU A 25 -28.08 4.18 -17.32
CA LEU A 25 -28.07 5.39 -16.50
C LEU A 25 -26.74 5.51 -15.78
N GLU A 26 -26.15 6.69 -15.95
CA GLU A 26 -24.92 7.15 -15.34
C GLU A 26 -25.04 7.24 -13.81
N GLU A 27 -23.87 7.20 -13.16
CA GLU A 27 -23.61 7.48 -11.74
C GLU A 27 -24.03 6.39 -10.73
N ASP A 28 -23.08 5.56 -10.31
CA ASP A 28 -22.76 5.57 -8.87
C ASP A 28 -21.30 5.22 -8.62
N SER A 29 -20.73 5.92 -7.66
CA SER A 29 -19.37 5.79 -7.19
C SER A 29 -19.24 4.43 -6.52
N THR A 30 -18.82 3.41 -7.27
CA THR A 30 -18.30 2.19 -6.66
C THR A 30 -17.05 2.57 -5.89
N GLN A 31 -17.23 2.88 -4.60
CA GLN A 31 -16.21 2.73 -3.59
C GLN A 31 -15.67 1.32 -3.73
N ASP A 32 -14.59 1.20 -4.48
CA ASP A 32 -13.74 0.03 -4.52
C ASP A 32 -13.01 -0.04 -3.18
N SER A 33 -13.78 -0.28 -2.11
CA SER A 33 -13.27 -0.71 -0.83
C SER A 33 -13.08 -2.21 -0.96
N THR A 34 -12.13 -2.64 -1.79
CA THR A 34 -11.50 -3.94 -1.55
C THR A 34 -11.04 -3.90 -0.10
N PRO A 35 -11.40 -4.86 0.76
CA PRO A 35 -10.77 -4.97 2.06
C PRO A 35 -9.27 -5.02 1.78
N GLU A 36 -8.54 -3.96 2.11
CA GLU A 36 -7.10 -4.01 2.24
C GLU A 36 -6.86 -5.00 3.38
N GLU A 37 -6.86 -6.30 3.05
CA GLU A 37 -6.18 -7.28 3.89
C GLU A 37 -4.78 -6.70 4.05
N GLU A 38 -4.45 -6.22 5.25
CA GLU A 38 -3.13 -5.70 5.56
C GLU A 38 -2.11 -6.74 5.09
N ILE A 39 -1.50 -6.49 3.93
CA ILE A 39 -0.58 -7.41 3.26
C ILE A 39 0.62 -7.72 4.19
N ILE A 40 0.86 -6.84 5.17
CA ILE A 40 1.84 -6.97 6.24
C ILE A 40 1.16 -6.67 7.58
N SER A 41 1.27 -7.60 8.53
CA SER A 41 0.79 -7.45 9.90
C SER A 41 1.59 -6.42 10.70
N VAL A 42 1.02 -5.90 11.80
CA VAL A 42 1.70 -4.97 12.71
C VAL A 42 3.04 -5.52 13.23
N LEU A 43 3.10 -6.81 13.55
CA LEU A 43 4.32 -7.47 14.02
C LEU A 43 5.41 -7.49 12.94
N GLU A 44 5.03 -7.72 11.69
CA GLU A 44 5.97 -7.71 10.57
C GLU A 44 6.45 -6.29 10.24
N LYS A 45 5.57 -5.28 10.32
CA LYS A 45 5.98 -3.85 10.21
C LYS A 45 7.01 -3.49 11.28
N ASP A 46 6.77 -3.89 12.53
CA ASP A 46 7.69 -3.65 13.64
C ASP A 46 9.04 -4.37 13.43
N ALA A 47 9.00 -5.64 13.01
CA ALA A 47 10.21 -6.39 12.69
C ALA A 47 11.04 -5.76 11.56
N ILE A 48 10.37 -5.24 10.51
CA ILE A 48 11.03 -4.50 9.43
C ILE A 48 11.61 -3.18 9.97
N GLY A 49 10.88 -2.48 10.83
CA GLY A 49 11.33 -1.23 11.45
C GLY A 49 12.59 -1.42 12.27
N GLU A 50 12.64 -2.46 13.12
CA GLU A 50 13.81 -2.77 13.94
C GLU A 50 15.00 -3.22 13.09
N LEU A 51 14.75 -4.06 12.06
CA LEU A 51 15.79 -4.44 11.10
C LEU A 51 16.37 -3.21 10.38
N ALA A 52 15.51 -2.29 9.95
CA ALA A 52 15.91 -1.07 9.26
C ALA A 52 16.69 -0.14 10.20
N ASN A 53 16.25 0.03 11.45
CA ASN A 53 16.93 0.83 12.46
C ASN A 53 18.37 0.33 12.70
N ILE A 54 18.55 -0.98 12.90
CA ILE A 54 19.88 -1.59 13.08
C ILE A 54 20.73 -1.45 11.80
N SER A 55 20.18 -1.83 10.65
CA SER A 55 20.88 -1.79 9.37
C SER A 55 21.37 -0.37 9.03
N MET A 56 20.49 0.62 9.16
CA MET A 56 20.83 2.01 8.91
C MET A 56 21.85 2.54 9.93
N GLY A 57 21.77 2.16 11.22
CA GLY A 57 22.79 2.54 12.21
C GLY A 57 24.21 2.08 11.82
N THR A 58 24.35 0.88 11.27
CA THR A 58 25.65 0.39 10.76
C THR A 58 26.10 1.16 9.50
N ALA A 59 25.16 1.50 8.62
CA ALA A 59 25.43 2.31 7.43
C ALA A 59 25.87 3.73 7.81
N ALA A 60 25.23 4.36 8.80
CA ALA A 60 25.59 5.67 9.33
C ALA A 60 27.03 5.70 9.84
N THR A 61 27.43 4.69 10.60
CA THR A 61 28.81 4.56 11.09
C THR A 61 29.80 4.50 9.93
N THR A 62 29.53 3.66 8.93
CA THR A 62 30.39 3.53 7.75
C THR A 62 30.45 4.83 6.93
N LEU A 63 29.31 5.48 6.69
CA LEU A 63 29.23 6.76 5.99
C LEU A 63 29.99 7.86 6.74
N SER A 64 29.90 7.88 8.07
CA SER A 64 30.62 8.86 8.89
C SER A 64 32.14 8.76 8.73
N GLN A 65 32.66 7.53 8.56
CA GLN A 65 34.07 7.27 8.30
C GLN A 65 34.47 7.68 6.88
N LEU A 66 33.61 7.45 5.88
CA LEU A 66 33.87 7.79 4.48
C LEU A 66 33.85 9.31 4.23
N VAL A 67 32.93 10.03 4.86
CA VAL A 67 32.72 11.48 4.65
C VAL A 67 33.48 12.32 5.68
N GLY A 68 33.96 11.71 6.77
CA GLY A 68 34.69 12.41 7.84
C GLY A 68 33.81 13.35 8.67
N LYS A 69 32.50 13.13 8.67
CA LYS A 69 31.51 13.92 9.42
C LYS A 69 30.66 12.99 10.27
N ARG A 70 30.18 13.47 11.42
CA ARG A 70 29.20 12.72 12.22
C ARG A 70 27.92 12.55 11.39
N VAL A 71 27.48 11.31 11.24
CA VAL A 71 26.22 10.94 10.60
C VAL A 71 25.39 10.23 11.65
N GLU A 72 24.16 10.68 11.85
CA GLU A 72 23.19 10.04 12.73
C GLU A 72 21.99 9.61 11.89
N ILE A 73 21.47 8.42 12.15
CA ILE A 73 20.21 7.96 11.56
C ILE A 73 19.25 7.63 12.70
N THR A 74 18.03 8.13 12.60
CA THR A 74 16.95 7.88 13.55
C THR A 74 16.07 6.72 13.11
N THR A 75 15.18 6.29 13.98
CA THR A 75 14.24 5.19 13.69
C THR A 75 13.38 5.52 12.47
N PRO A 76 13.38 4.66 11.43
CA PRO A 76 12.56 4.87 10.25
C PRO A 76 11.08 4.57 10.55
N LYS A 77 10.20 5.13 9.74
CA LYS A 77 8.78 4.71 9.69
C LYS A 77 8.62 3.68 8.58
N VAL A 78 7.74 2.71 8.79
CA VAL A 78 7.47 1.62 7.85
C VAL A 78 6.02 1.68 7.45
N ASP A 79 5.79 1.90 6.15
CA ASP A 79 4.46 1.95 5.54
C ASP A 79 4.45 1.12 4.25
N LEU A 80 3.25 0.68 3.86
CA LEU A 80 3.01 0.03 2.58
C LEU A 80 2.66 1.10 1.55
N ALA A 81 3.39 1.12 0.44
CA ALA A 81 3.16 2.06 -0.65
C ALA A 81 3.28 1.35 -2.00
N THR A 82 2.47 1.83 -2.95
CA THR A 82 2.58 1.47 -4.37
C THR A 82 3.64 2.33 -5.04
N VAL A 83 4.17 1.85 -6.17
CA VAL A 83 5.14 2.62 -6.98
C VAL A 83 4.60 3.99 -7.38
N ARG A 84 3.29 4.08 -7.66
CA ARG A 84 2.64 5.34 -8.03
C ARG A 84 2.65 6.35 -6.88
N GLN A 85 2.33 5.92 -5.66
CA GLN A 85 2.39 6.78 -4.47
C GLN A 85 3.80 7.33 -4.24
N ILE A 86 4.84 6.49 -4.42
CA ILE A 86 6.24 6.94 -4.29
C ILE A 86 6.58 8.01 -5.36
N VAL A 87 6.13 7.84 -6.60
CA VAL A 87 6.38 8.83 -7.67
C VAL A 87 5.65 10.15 -7.39
N ASP A 88 4.43 10.08 -6.86
CA ASP A 88 3.63 11.27 -6.55
C ASP A 88 4.19 12.03 -5.32
N GLU A 89 4.75 11.32 -4.33
CA GLU A 89 5.31 11.91 -3.09
C GLU A 89 6.72 12.51 -3.29
N TYR A 90 7.49 11.98 -4.24
CA TYR A 90 8.86 12.44 -4.52
C TYR A 90 8.98 13.06 -5.93
N PRO A 91 8.53 14.32 -6.13
CA PRO A 91 8.60 14.98 -7.43
C PRO A 91 10.05 15.28 -7.84
N VAL A 92 10.27 15.38 -9.16
CA VAL A 92 11.58 15.69 -9.75
C VAL A 92 12.11 17.07 -9.33
N PRO A 93 13.44 17.22 -9.12
CA PRO A 93 14.49 16.21 -9.33
C PRO A 93 14.83 15.39 -8.07
N TYR A 94 14.91 14.06 -8.22
CA TYR A 94 15.36 13.11 -7.19
C TYR A 94 16.46 12.18 -7.74
N LEU A 95 17.29 11.66 -6.84
CA LEU A 95 18.27 10.61 -7.12
C LEU A 95 17.69 9.25 -6.71
N LEU A 96 17.77 8.26 -7.60
CA LEU A 96 17.31 6.90 -7.37
C LEU A 96 18.49 5.93 -7.39
N VAL A 97 18.65 5.14 -6.34
CA VAL A 97 19.63 4.05 -6.28
C VAL A 97 18.88 2.72 -6.22
N ASP A 98 19.08 1.85 -7.21
CA ASP A 98 18.49 0.51 -7.30
C ASP A 98 19.54 -0.57 -7.07
N VAL A 99 19.33 -1.39 -6.04
CA VAL A 99 20.19 -2.51 -5.66
C VAL A 99 19.39 -3.82 -5.70
N ARG A 100 19.63 -4.62 -6.73
CA ARG A 100 18.99 -5.93 -6.89
C ARG A 100 19.56 -6.99 -5.96
N TYR A 101 18.68 -7.70 -5.25
CA TYR A 101 19.09 -8.85 -4.42
C TYR A 101 19.51 -10.03 -5.29
N LYS A 102 20.66 -10.63 -4.96
CA LYS A 102 21.20 -11.78 -5.72
C LYS A 102 20.74 -13.12 -5.18
N ARG A 103 20.43 -13.22 -3.88
CA ARG A 103 20.07 -14.46 -3.18
C ARG A 103 19.16 -14.15 -1.99
N GLY A 104 18.37 -15.14 -1.57
CA GLY A 104 17.46 -15.04 -0.43
C GLY A 104 16.12 -14.42 -0.82
N ILE A 105 16.12 -13.11 -1.07
CA ILE A 105 14.92 -12.34 -1.41
C ILE A 105 14.90 -12.11 -2.93
N LYS A 106 13.70 -12.15 -3.54
CA LYS A 106 13.48 -11.72 -4.93
C LYS A 106 13.00 -10.27 -4.93
N GLY A 107 13.64 -9.42 -5.73
CA GLY A 107 13.30 -8.00 -5.85
C GLY A 107 14.51 -7.09 -5.74
N SER A 108 14.24 -5.82 -5.44
CA SER A 108 15.26 -4.78 -5.31
C SER A 108 15.10 -3.98 -4.01
N ASN A 109 16.20 -3.45 -3.49
CA ASN A 109 16.19 -2.35 -2.54
C ASN A 109 16.36 -1.04 -3.31
N MET A 110 15.42 -0.11 -3.12
CA MET A 110 15.46 1.21 -3.75
C MET A 110 15.66 2.28 -2.69
N LEU A 111 16.60 3.19 -2.92
CA LEU A 111 16.80 4.39 -2.13
C LEU A 111 16.50 5.61 -2.99
N VAL A 112 15.55 6.44 -2.56
CA VAL A 112 15.19 7.71 -3.19
C VAL A 112 15.76 8.84 -2.32
N LEU A 113 16.49 9.78 -2.92
CA LEU A 113 17.07 10.93 -2.24
C LEU A 113 16.60 12.20 -2.95
N SER A 114 16.09 13.17 -2.20
CA SER A 114 15.81 14.49 -2.76
C SER A 114 17.12 15.25 -2.97
N ARG A 115 17.12 16.26 -3.84
CA ARG A 115 18.30 17.12 -4.03
C ARG A 115 18.70 17.84 -2.74
N GLU A 116 17.73 18.18 -1.89
CA GLU A 116 17.96 18.91 -0.63
C GLU A 116 18.71 18.06 0.40
N ASP A 117 18.60 16.73 0.32
CA ASP A 117 19.32 15.80 1.21
C ASP A 117 20.82 15.73 0.91
N GLY A 118 21.27 16.23 -0.25
CA GLY A 118 22.64 16.15 -0.73
C GLY A 118 23.47 17.44 -0.65
N SER A 119 22.88 18.54 -0.17
CA SER A 119 23.55 19.85 -0.01
C SER A 119 23.97 20.12 1.43
#